data_AF-A0A818WUU8-F1
#
_entry.id   AF-A0A818WUU8-F1
#
_cell.length_a   1.000
_cell.length_b   1.000
_cell.length_c   1.000
_cell.angle_alpha   90.00
_cell.angle_beta   90.00
_cell.angle_gamma   90.00
#
_symmetry.space_group_name_H-M   'P 1'
#
loop_
_entity.id
_entity.type
_entity.pdbx_description
1 polymer ?
#
loop_
_entity_poly.entity_id
_entity_poly.type
_entity_poly.pdbx_seq_one_letter_code
_entity_poly.pdbx_strand_id
1 'polypeptide(L)'
;MESSLDTLPDNTKQLSARFEKVHEDIISKLNEDSDYIRTTEQLCGQPIQISGDLENKLPNVSDEEREWKSIKLKLSTTSIKGKVILDVGGVKHTTSVDTLTKVKNTFFAALFSKKWELERDPNDNSIFIDRNGKLF
;
A
#
# COMPACT_ATOMS: atom_id res chain seq x y z
N MET A 1 -12.61 68.63 60.31
CA MET A 1 -12.38 67.17 60.37
C MET A 1 -13.56 66.48 59.67
N GLU A 2 -13.83 66.83 58.41
CA GLU A 2 -15.06 66.41 57.68
C GLU A 2 -14.80 65.92 56.25
N SER A 3 -13.54 65.75 55.83
CA SER A 3 -13.17 65.38 54.45
C SER A 3 -13.38 63.90 54.10
N SER A 4 -13.66 63.02 55.07
CA SER A 4 -13.60 61.56 54.85
C SER A 4 -14.92 60.91 54.44
N LEU A 5 -16.07 61.57 54.64
CA LEU A 5 -17.39 61.00 54.35
C LEU A 5 -17.84 61.18 52.89
N ASP A 6 -17.42 62.26 52.22
CA ASP A 6 -17.79 62.54 50.81
C ASP A 6 -17.09 61.63 49.78
N THR A 7 -16.03 60.92 50.18
CA THR A 7 -15.24 60.05 49.27
C THR A 7 -15.73 58.59 49.24
N LEU A 8 -16.57 58.20 50.19
CA LEU A 8 -17.11 56.84 50.32
C LEU A 8 -17.95 56.37 49.11
N PRO A 9 -18.85 57.21 48.55
CA PRO A 9 -19.65 56.84 47.38
C PRO A 9 -18.82 56.63 46.11
N ASP A 10 -17.69 57.32 46.00
CA ASP A 10 -16.81 57.24 44.84
C ASP A 10 -15.93 55.98 44.90
N ASN A 11 -15.41 55.65 46.09
CA ASN A 11 -14.66 54.42 46.34
C ASN A 11 -15.51 53.15 46.13
N THR A 12 -16.79 53.19 46.52
CA THR A 12 -17.73 52.08 46.32
C THR A 12 -18.05 51.85 44.84
N LYS A 13 -18.25 52.92 44.07
CA LYS A 13 -18.39 52.84 42.60
C LYS A 13 -17.13 52.31 41.93
N GLN A 14 -15.95 52.79 42.34
CA GLN A 14 -14.68 52.32 41.81
C GLN A 14 -14.45 50.84 42.11
N LEU A 15 -14.79 50.38 43.32
CA LEU A 15 -14.70 48.98 43.71
C LEU A 15 -15.64 48.10 42.88
N SER A 16 -16.90 48.52 42.69
CA SER A 16 -17.86 47.83 41.83
C SER A 16 -17.35 47.70 40.39
N ALA A 17 -16.82 48.77 39.80
CA ALA A 17 -16.26 48.73 38.46
C ALA A 17 -15.06 47.77 38.34
N ARG A 18 -14.24 47.65 39.39
CA ARG A 18 -13.14 46.66 39.42
C ARG A 18 -13.67 45.23 39.50
N PHE A 19 -14.74 44.99 40.27
CA PHE A 19 -15.39 43.68 40.32
C PHE A 19 -15.98 43.28 38.98
N GLU A 20 -16.69 44.18 38.29
CA GLU A 20 -17.23 43.91 36.96
C GLU A 20 -16.13 43.60 35.94
N LYS A 21 -15.02 44.34 35.98
CA LYS A 21 -13.88 44.07 35.11
C LYS A 21 -13.27 42.68 35.35
N VAL A 22 -13.10 42.30 36.62
CA VAL A 22 -12.58 40.97 36.99
C VAL A 22 -13.56 39.88 36.57
N HIS A 23 -14.87 40.11 36.71
CA HIS A 23 -15.91 39.19 36.28
C HIS A 23 -15.86 38.95 34.77
N GLU A 24 -15.77 40.00 33.96
CA GLU A 24 -15.63 39.90 32.50
C GLU A 24 -14.33 39.19 32.08
N ASP A 25 -13.20 39.51 32.74
CA ASP A 25 -11.92 38.84 32.46
C ASP A 25 -11.98 37.33 32.77
N ILE A 26 -12.68 36.94 33.85
CA ILE A 26 -12.90 35.53 34.22
C ILE A 26 -13.77 34.83 33.18
N ILE A 27 -14.87 35.44 32.76
CA ILE A 27 -15.76 34.89 31.73
C ILE A 27 -15.00 34.69 30.41
N SER A 28 -14.20 35.68 30.01
CA SER A 28 -13.39 35.60 28.80
C SER A 28 -12.40 34.43 28.84
N LYS A 29 -11.69 34.25 29.96
CA LYS A 29 -10.76 33.11 30.12
C LYS A 29 -11.47 31.77 30.09
N LEU A 30 -12.61 31.65 30.77
CA LEU A 30 -13.42 30.42 30.79
C LEU A 30 -13.89 30.03 29.38
N ASN A 31 -14.26 31.01 28.56
CA ASN A 31 -14.65 30.76 27.18
C ASN A 31 -13.46 30.31 26.32
N GLU A 32 -12.30 30.95 26.47
CA GLU A 32 -11.06 30.52 25.79
C GLU A 32 -10.70 29.08 26.16
N ASP A 33 -10.72 28.73 27.46
CA ASP A 33 -10.42 27.38 27.94
C ASP A 33 -11.42 26.34 27.40
N SER A 34 -12.70 26.69 27.33
CA SER A 34 -13.74 25.85 26.73
C SER A 34 -13.49 25.58 25.24
N ASP A 35 -13.06 26.59 24.49
CA ASP A 35 -12.69 26.45 23.09
C ASP A 35 -11.42 25.59 22.90
N TYR A 36 -10.43 25.72 23.80
CA TYR A 36 -9.26 24.83 23.82
C TYR A 36 -9.66 23.38 24.09
N ILE A 37 -10.55 23.12 25.06
CA ILE A 37 -11.03 21.77 25.36
C ILE A 37 -11.71 21.17 24.12
N ARG A 38 -12.63 21.91 23.49
CA ARG A 38 -13.36 21.44 22.29
C ARG A 38 -12.40 21.09 21.14
N THR A 39 -11.38 21.91 20.91
CA THR A 39 -10.40 21.64 19.85
C THR A 39 -9.52 20.43 20.17
N THR A 40 -9.14 20.22 21.43
CA THR A 40 -8.39 19.02 21.85
C THR A 40 -9.21 17.73 21.72
N GLU A 41 -10.50 17.76 22.02
CA GLU A 41 -11.41 16.61 21.82
C GLU A 41 -11.54 16.24 20.35
N GLN A 42 -11.68 17.24 19.47
CA GLN A 42 -11.73 17.03 18.01
C GLN A 42 -10.43 16.42 17.48
N LEU A 43 -9.27 16.90 17.94
CA LEU A 43 -7.97 16.34 17.56
C LEU A 43 -7.78 14.91 18.06
N CYS A 44 -8.34 14.56 19.22
CA CYS A 44 -8.26 13.20 19.76
C CYS A 44 -9.17 12.20 19.03
N GLY A 45 -10.27 12.67 18.43
CA GLY A 45 -11.19 11.83 17.64
C GLY A 45 -10.62 11.36 16.29
N GLN A 46 -9.77 12.16 15.64
CA GLN A 46 -9.21 11.82 14.33
C GLN A 46 -8.25 10.60 14.35
N PRO A 47 -7.31 10.48 15.30
CA PRO A 47 -6.44 9.31 15.43
C PRO A 47 -7.21 8.01 15.61
N ILE A 48 -8.31 8.03 16.38
CA ILE A 48 -9.12 6.84 16.66
C ILE A 48 -9.79 6.33 15.37
N GLN A 49 -10.29 7.24 14.52
CA GLN A 49 -10.85 6.89 13.22
C GLN A 49 -9.80 6.31 12.27
N ILE A 50 -8.64 6.97 12.18
CA ILE A 50 -7.54 6.52 11.30
C ILE A 50 -7.02 5.13 11.71
N SER A 51 -6.86 4.88 13.02
CA SER A 51 -6.46 3.56 13.52
C SER A 51 -7.48 2.47 13.20
N GLY A 52 -8.78 2.74 13.35
CA GLY A 52 -9.84 1.80 13.00
C GLY A 52 -9.88 1.48 11.50
N ASP A 53 -9.74 2.50 10.65
CA ASP A 53 -9.71 2.32 9.20
C ASP A 53 -8.47 1.53 8.74
N LEU A 54 -7.33 1.70 9.41
CA LEU A 54 -6.09 0.97 9.12
C LEU A 54 -6.19 -0.51 9.53
N GLU A 55 -6.76 -0.80 10.71
CA GLU A 55 -7.01 -2.17 11.18
C GLU A 55 -7.96 -2.93 10.23
N ASN A 56 -9.00 -2.27 9.72
CA ASN A 56 -9.93 -2.87 8.77
C ASN A 56 -9.33 -3.15 7.38
N LYS A 57 -8.31 -2.37 6.96
CA LYS A 57 -7.63 -2.55 5.67
C LYS A 57 -6.52 -3.62 5.70
N LEU A 58 -5.92 -3.87 6.86
CA LEU A 58 -4.87 -4.87 7.05
C LEU A 58 -5.24 -6.32 6.60
N PRO A 59 -6.41 -6.87 6.96
CA PRO A 59 -6.75 -8.25 6.60
C PRO A 59 -6.94 -8.42 5.08
N ASN A 60 -7.51 -7.42 4.40
CA ASN A 60 -7.75 -7.48 2.96
C ASN A 60 -6.43 -7.55 2.16
N VAL A 61 -5.40 -6.81 2.58
CA VAL A 61 -4.08 -6.84 1.94
C VAL A 61 -3.38 -8.19 2.16
N SER A 62 -3.53 -8.80 3.35
CA SER A 62 -2.97 -10.12 3.64
C SER A 62 -3.57 -11.22 2.77
N ASP A 63 -4.87 -11.18 2.53
CA ASP A 63 -5.55 -12.21 1.74
C ASP A 63 -5.25 -12.05 0.24
N GLU A 64 -5.23 -10.83 -0.27
CA GLU A 64 -4.79 -10.53 -1.64
C GLU A 64 -3.35 -11.03 -1.89
N GLU A 65 -2.41 -10.81 -0.96
CA GLU A 65 -1.02 -11.28 -1.07
C GLU A 65 -0.93 -12.82 -1.17
N ARG A 66 -1.78 -13.54 -0.41
CA ARG A 66 -1.86 -15.02 -0.47
C ARG A 66 -2.39 -15.50 -1.81
N GLU A 67 -3.42 -14.84 -2.33
CA GLU A 67 -3.99 -15.16 -3.64
C GLU A 67 -2.97 -14.92 -4.76
N TRP A 68 -2.33 -13.76 -4.77
CA TRP A 68 -1.27 -13.43 -5.72
C TRP A 68 -0.11 -14.42 -5.67
N LYS A 69 0.31 -14.82 -4.46
CA LYS A 69 1.36 -15.83 -4.27
C LYS A 69 0.93 -17.21 -4.79
N SER A 70 -0.32 -17.59 -4.58
CA SER A 70 -0.91 -18.84 -5.09
C SER A 70 -1.03 -18.84 -6.62
N ILE A 71 -1.50 -17.73 -7.21
CA ILE A 71 -1.59 -17.55 -8.65
C ILE A 71 -0.20 -17.58 -9.29
N LYS A 72 0.79 -16.90 -8.71
CA LYS A 72 2.18 -16.92 -9.17
C LYS A 72 2.78 -18.32 -9.10
N LEU A 73 2.51 -19.05 -8.02
CA LEU A 73 2.95 -20.43 -7.86
C LEU A 73 2.31 -21.34 -8.92
N LYS A 74 0.98 -21.26 -9.10
CA LYS A 74 0.23 -22.01 -10.12
C LYS A 74 0.74 -21.68 -11.53
N LEU A 75 0.99 -20.41 -11.83
CA LEU A 75 1.51 -19.97 -13.12
C LEU A 75 2.94 -20.48 -13.37
N SER A 76 3.78 -20.51 -12.34
CA SER A 76 5.14 -21.06 -12.43
C SER A 76 5.18 -22.59 -12.53
N THR A 77 4.14 -23.29 -12.06
CA THR A 77 4.01 -24.75 -12.16
C THR A 77 3.23 -25.20 -13.39
N THR A 78 2.44 -24.32 -14.02
CA THR A 78 1.99 -24.49 -15.40
C THR A 78 3.15 -24.22 -16.36
N SER A 79 4.13 -25.13 -16.37
CA SER A 79 5.00 -25.37 -17.53
C SER A 79 4.10 -25.50 -18.76
N ILE A 80 4.55 -25.03 -19.93
CA ILE A 80 3.88 -25.30 -21.20
C ILE A 80 3.97 -26.81 -21.41
N LYS A 81 3.05 -27.58 -20.82
CA LYS A 81 3.07 -29.04 -20.92
C LYS A 81 2.68 -29.40 -22.35
N GLY A 82 3.60 -30.04 -23.06
CA GLY A 82 3.37 -30.37 -24.46
C GLY A 82 4.58 -31.03 -25.12
N LYS A 83 4.26 -31.80 -26.15
CA LYS A 83 5.23 -32.30 -27.12
C LYS A 83 5.72 -31.13 -27.96
N VAL A 84 7.03 -31.07 -28.22
CA VAL A 84 7.65 -30.07 -29.09
C VAL A 84 8.59 -30.75 -30.07
N ILE A 85 8.69 -30.17 -31.27
CA ILE A 85 9.59 -30.61 -32.33
C ILE A 85 10.68 -29.55 -32.47
N LEU A 86 11.94 -29.97 -32.38
CA LEU A 86 13.11 -29.14 -32.66
C LEU A 86 13.70 -29.56 -34.00
N ASP A 87 13.93 -28.61 -34.89
CA ASP A 87 14.74 -28.81 -36.09
C ASP A 87 16.15 -28.29 -35.80
N VAL A 88 17.10 -29.19 -35.57
CA VAL A 88 18.47 -28.85 -35.22
C VAL A 88 19.38 -29.10 -36.42
N GLY A 89 19.72 -28.04 -37.16
CA GLY A 89 20.54 -28.14 -38.37
C GLY A 89 19.99 -29.12 -39.42
N GLY A 90 18.66 -29.24 -39.53
CA GLY A 90 17.97 -30.13 -40.45
C GLY A 90 17.55 -31.49 -39.84
N VAL A 91 17.91 -31.77 -38.58
CA VAL A 91 17.54 -33.03 -37.90
C VAL A 91 16.39 -32.78 -36.93
N LYS A 92 15.28 -33.50 -37.12
CA LYS A 92 14.07 -33.35 -36.30
C LYS A 92 14.14 -34.20 -35.03
N HIS A 93 14.07 -33.54 -33.88
CA HIS A 93 14.02 -34.14 -32.56
C HIS A 93 12.66 -33.89 -31.91
N THR A 94 12.06 -34.94 -31.38
CA THR A 94 10.79 -34.85 -30.66
C THR A 94 11.03 -35.02 -29.16
N THR A 95 10.61 -34.05 -28.36
CA THR A 95 10.76 -34.12 -26.90
C THR A 95 9.60 -33.39 -26.20
N SER A 96 9.63 -33.32 -24.87
CA SER A 96 8.70 -32.53 -24.07
C SER A 96 9.34 -31.20 -23.65
N VAL A 97 8.51 -30.18 -23.49
CA VAL A 97 8.96 -28.90 -22.90
C VAL A 97 9.54 -29.12 -21.50
N ASP A 98 9.01 -30.08 -20.72
CA ASP A 98 9.53 -30.41 -19.40
C ASP A 98 10.97 -30.94 -19.46
N THR A 99 11.34 -31.72 -20.49
CA THR A 99 12.72 -32.18 -20.69
C THR A 99 13.65 -31.00 -20.96
N LEU A 100 13.23 -30.08 -21.83
CA LEU A 100 14.00 -28.89 -22.21
C LEU A 100 14.11 -27.85 -21.08
N THR A 101 13.09 -27.75 -20.23
CA THR A 101 13.03 -26.77 -19.12
C THR A 101 13.47 -27.33 -17.77
N LYS A 102 13.81 -28.63 -17.71
CA LYS A 102 14.22 -29.32 -16.47
C LYS A 102 15.33 -28.59 -15.71
N VAL A 103 16.30 -28.02 -16.44
CA VAL A 103 17.38 -27.23 -15.86
C VAL A 103 17.08 -25.75 -16.06
N LYS A 104 16.84 -25.05 -14.95
CA LYS A 104 16.56 -23.61 -14.94
C LYS A 104 17.76 -22.79 -15.41
N ASN A 105 17.51 -21.57 -15.88
CA ASN A 105 18.54 -20.61 -16.33
C ASN A 105 19.43 -21.11 -17.47
N THR A 106 18.92 -22.03 -18.29
CA THR A 106 19.57 -22.50 -19.52
C THR A 106 18.93 -21.85 -20.75
N PHE A 107 19.59 -22.00 -21.90
CA PHE A 107 19.04 -21.59 -23.19
C PHE A 107 17.60 -22.13 -23.39
N PHE A 108 17.39 -23.42 -23.19
CA PHE A 108 16.08 -24.04 -23.37
C PHE A 108 15.05 -23.56 -22.35
N ALA A 109 15.44 -23.37 -21.09
CA ALA A 109 14.55 -22.78 -20.11
C ALA A 109 14.14 -21.34 -20.49
N ALA A 110 15.06 -20.54 -21.03
CA ALA A 110 14.77 -19.20 -21.50
C ALA A 110 13.86 -19.20 -22.74
N LEU A 111 14.12 -20.11 -23.69
CA LEU A 111 13.34 -20.27 -24.91
C LEU A 111 11.85 -20.49 -24.57
N PHE A 112 11.53 -21.43 -23.67
CA PHE A 112 10.13 -21.70 -23.29
C PHE A 112 9.56 -20.77 -22.20
N SER A 113 10.29 -19.73 -21.77
CA SER A 113 9.85 -18.82 -20.70
C SER A 113 8.90 -17.70 -21.16
N LYS A 114 8.39 -17.73 -22.40
CA LYS A 114 7.58 -16.68 -23.06
C LYS A 114 8.24 -15.29 -23.12
N LYS A 115 9.54 -15.21 -22.81
CA LYS A 115 10.33 -13.97 -22.91
C LYS A 115 10.86 -13.70 -24.32
N TRP A 116 10.72 -14.67 -25.22
CA TRP A 116 11.20 -14.64 -26.58
C TRP A 116 10.07 -15.00 -27.52
N GLU A 117 9.94 -14.23 -28.60
CA GLU A 117 9.05 -14.58 -29.69
C GLU A 117 9.68 -15.74 -30.46
N LEU A 118 9.06 -16.92 -30.35
CA LEU A 118 9.52 -18.11 -31.05
C LEU A 118 8.90 -18.17 -32.42
N GLU A 119 9.72 -17.96 -33.44
CA GLU A 119 9.36 -18.34 -34.80
C GLU A 119 9.27 -19.87 -34.87
N ARG A 120 8.15 -20.35 -35.41
CA ARG A 120 7.88 -21.76 -35.63
C ARG A 120 7.59 -21.98 -37.10
N ASP A 121 7.99 -23.14 -37.61
CA ASP A 121 7.67 -23.51 -38.98
C ASP A 121 6.13 -23.60 -39.16
N PRO A 122 5.55 -22.94 -40.18
CA PRO A 122 4.10 -22.97 -40.40
C PRO A 122 3.51 -24.35 -40.71
N ASN A 123 4.31 -25.30 -41.21
CA ASN A 123 3.83 -26.60 -41.66
C ASN A 123 3.77 -27.62 -40.53
N ASP A 124 4.81 -27.69 -39.70
CA ASP A 124 4.92 -28.71 -38.65
C ASP A 124 5.14 -28.15 -37.24
N ASN A 125 5.14 -26.82 -37.09
CA ASN A 125 5.28 -26.11 -35.83
C ASN A 125 6.60 -26.47 -35.10
N SER A 126 7.64 -26.84 -35.86
CA SER A 126 9.00 -27.07 -35.34
C SER A 126 9.72 -25.76 -35.03
N ILE A 127 10.67 -25.83 -34.10
CA ILE A 127 11.54 -24.70 -33.73
C ILE A 127 12.92 -24.95 -34.32
N PHE A 128 13.40 -24.04 -35.16
CA PHE A 128 14.71 -24.15 -35.78
C PHE A 128 15.85 -23.72 -34.84
N ILE A 129 16.91 -24.52 -34.81
CA ILE A 129 18.13 -24.29 -34.05
C ILE A 129 19.31 -24.54 -34.98
N ASP A 130 20.09 -23.49 -35.26
CA ASP A 130 21.28 -23.56 -36.12
C ASP A 130 22.48 -24.21 -35.39
N ARG A 131 22.38 -25.52 -35.13
CA ARG A 131 23.42 -26.33 -34.49
C ARG A 131 23.53 -27.70 -35.15
N ASN A 132 24.58 -28.45 -34.81
CA ASN A 132 24.80 -29.79 -35.34
C ASN A 132 23.77 -30.79 -34.77
N GLY A 133 22.79 -31.18 -35.58
CA GLY A 133 21.73 -32.10 -35.19
C GLY A 133 22.15 -33.53 -34.86
N LYS A 134 23.37 -33.96 -35.22
CA LYS A 134 23.91 -35.29 -34.86
C LYS A 134 24.52 -35.34 -33.45
N LEU A 135 25.00 -34.20 -32.96
CA LEU A 135 25.59 -34.07 -31.62
C LEU A 135 24.56 -33.60 -30.57
N PHE A 136 23.37 -33.23 -31.03
CA PHE A 136 22.26 -32.79 -30.22
C PHE A 136 21.64 -33.94 -29.43
#